data_AF-A0AAU6HI51-F1
#
_entry.id   AF-A0AAU6HI51-F1
#
_cell.length_a   1.000
_cell.length_b   1.000
_cell.length_c   1.000
_cell.angle_alpha   90.00
_cell.angle_beta   90.00
_cell.angle_gamma   90.00
#
_symmetry.space_group_name_H-M   'P 1'
#
loop_
_entity.id
_entity.type
_entity.pdbx_description
1 polymer ?
#
loop_
_entity_poly.entity_id
_entity_poly.type
_entity_poly.pdbx_seq_one_letter_code
_entity_poly.pdbx_strand_id
1 'polypeptide(L)'
;MAEIVAEGLGLETGTYLLPCGCKIYVYIPSNTIHFEGGFATTKCAELTRLWSEYWSSCRNGHNWDSLTRYIECLRHVGAGESHINKIERMRSTYRYQVERDDTPLEAQHAGV
;
A
#
# COMPACT_ATOMS: atom_id res chain seq x y z
N MET A 1 -11.21 22.73 4.85
CA MET A 1 -10.27 22.00 5.71
C MET A 1 -8.89 22.61 5.51
N ALA A 2 -8.13 22.85 6.58
CA ALA A 2 -6.77 23.37 6.46
C ALA A 2 -5.84 22.28 5.87
N GLU A 3 -4.93 22.68 4.99
CA GLU A 3 -3.94 21.79 4.38
C GLU A 3 -2.64 21.82 5.19
N ILE A 4 -2.04 20.65 5.40
CA ILE A 4 -0.79 20.48 6.15
C ILE A 4 0.34 20.30 5.15
N VAL A 5 1.28 21.24 5.06
CA VAL A 5 2.49 21.08 4.27
C VAL A 5 3.51 20.30 5.10
N ALA A 6 3.94 19.13 4.62
CA ALA A 6 4.85 18.26 5.36
C ALA A 6 5.73 17.43 4.44
N GLU A 7 6.96 17.12 4.89
CA GLU A 7 7.91 16.24 4.19
C GLU A 7 7.47 14.76 4.18
N GLY A 8 6.49 14.39 5.00
CA GLY A 8 5.92 13.05 5.13
C GLY A 8 4.64 13.07 5.97
N LEU A 9 3.99 11.92 6.14
CA LEU A 9 2.76 11.85 6.92
C LEU A 9 3.04 12.03 8.42
N GLY A 10 2.33 12.96 9.04
CA GLY A 10 2.39 13.23 10.47
C GLY A 10 1.48 12.31 11.29
N LEU A 11 1.25 12.71 12.55
CA LEU A 11 0.39 11.99 13.51
C LEU A 11 -1.01 12.60 13.62
N GLU A 12 -1.38 13.50 12.71
CA GLU A 12 -2.65 14.22 12.73
C GLU A 12 -3.55 13.79 11.58
N THR A 13 -4.86 13.70 11.85
CA THR A 13 -5.87 13.52 10.81
C THR A 13 -5.97 14.79 9.99
N GLY A 14 -5.85 14.69 8.66
CA GLY A 14 -5.92 15.86 7.80
C GLY A 14 -5.44 15.63 6.39
N THR A 15 -5.50 16.69 5.59
CA THR A 15 -5.02 16.71 4.21
C THR A 15 -3.58 17.18 4.17
N TYR A 16 -2.67 16.30 3.75
CA TYR A 16 -1.25 16.55 3.59
C TYR A 16 -0.92 16.94 2.16
N LEU A 17 -0.11 17.98 2.00
CA LEU A 17 0.56 18.37 0.77
C LEU A 17 2.05 18.04 0.89
N LEU A 18 2.49 17.06 0.11
CA LEU A 18 3.87 16.60 0.11
C LEU A 18 4.73 17.39 -0.90
N PRO A 19 6.05 17.50 -0.70
CA PRO A 19 6.95 18.20 -1.62
C PRO A 19 6.92 17.68 -3.05
N CYS A 20 6.62 16.39 -3.23
CA CYS A 20 6.47 15.77 -4.55
C CYS A 20 5.19 16.19 -5.29
N GLY A 21 4.31 16.97 -4.66
CA GLY A 21 3.04 17.44 -5.23
C GLY A 21 1.85 16.54 -4.94
N CYS A 22 2.01 15.52 -4.08
CA CYS A 22 0.93 14.64 -3.66
C CYS A 22 0.02 15.32 -2.64
N LYS A 23 -1.31 15.22 -2.86
CA LYS A 23 -2.34 15.63 -1.90
C LYS A 23 -3.08 14.41 -1.34
N ILE A 24 -3.03 14.22 -0.01
CA ILE A 24 -3.42 12.96 0.64
C ILE A 24 -4.19 13.23 1.91
N TYR A 25 -5.31 12.56 2.13
CA TYR A 25 -6.02 12.60 3.41
C TYR A 25 -5.60 11.42 4.29
N VAL A 26 -5.17 11.68 5.52
CA VAL A 26 -4.81 10.66 6.49
C VAL A 26 -5.83 10.66 7.61
N TYR A 27 -6.30 9.46 7.98
CA TYR A 27 -7.14 9.25 9.16
C TYR A 27 -6.34 8.55 10.26
N ILE A 28 -6.17 9.23 11.39
CA ILE A 28 -5.55 8.75 12.63
C ILE A 28 -6.67 8.28 13.57
N PRO A 29 -6.49 7.19 14.35
CA PRO A 29 -5.25 6.44 14.59
C PRO A 29 -4.97 5.27 13.64
N SER A 30 -5.86 5.01 12.69
CA SER A 30 -5.72 3.85 11.80
C SER A 30 -4.62 4.02 10.74
N ASN A 31 -4.02 5.21 10.64
CA ASN A 31 -3.11 5.63 9.57
C ASN A 31 -3.69 5.35 8.18
N THR A 32 -5.02 5.34 8.06
CA THR A 32 -5.68 5.01 6.81
C THR A 32 -5.48 6.16 5.85
N ILE A 33 -4.92 5.85 4.69
CA ILE A 33 -4.62 6.83 3.67
C ILE A 33 -5.77 6.83 2.67
N HIS A 34 -6.51 7.92 2.63
CA HIS A 34 -7.54 8.17 1.65
C HIS A 34 -7.03 9.18 0.63
N PHE A 35 -7.09 8.79 -0.63
CA PHE A 35 -6.88 9.71 -1.75
C PHE A 35 -8.26 10.25 -2.09
N GLU A 36 -8.57 11.47 -1.61
CA GLU A 36 -9.90 12.08 -1.73
C GLU A 36 -10.35 12.08 -3.21
N GLY A 37 -11.41 11.31 -3.49
CA GLY A 37 -11.86 10.94 -4.85
C GLY A 37 -12.40 12.09 -5.71
N GLY A 38 -12.35 13.34 -5.22
CA GLY A 38 -12.79 14.54 -5.95
C GLY A 38 -11.66 15.42 -6.49
N PHE A 39 -10.40 15.20 -6.09
CA PHE A 39 -9.27 16.07 -6.43
C PHE A 39 -8.08 15.29 -7.02
N ALA A 40 -8.39 14.22 -7.76
CA ALA A 40 -7.45 13.22 -8.28
C ALA A 40 -6.41 13.72 -9.33
N THR A 41 -6.10 15.02 -9.40
CA THR A 41 -5.21 15.58 -10.43
C THR A 41 -3.90 16.18 -9.92
N THR A 42 -3.67 16.27 -8.61
CA THR A 42 -2.34 16.53 -8.04
C THR A 42 -1.81 15.27 -7.35
N LYS A 43 -1.64 14.22 -8.15
CA LYS A 43 -0.74 13.11 -7.82
C LYS A 43 0.54 13.37 -8.60
N CYS A 44 1.68 13.28 -7.93
CA CYS A 44 2.94 13.24 -8.66
C CYS A 44 2.89 12.07 -9.67
N ALA A 45 3.63 12.17 -10.77
CA ALA A 45 3.61 11.16 -11.82
C ALA A 45 3.95 9.76 -11.26
N GLU A 46 4.85 9.71 -10.27
CA GLU A 46 5.30 8.47 -9.65
C GLU A 46 4.19 7.79 -8.82
N LEU A 47 3.50 8.52 -7.96
CA LEU A 47 2.38 7.96 -7.19
C LEU A 47 1.26 7.48 -8.13
N THR A 48 1.02 8.17 -9.23
CA THR A 48 0.06 7.75 -10.25
C THR A 48 0.43 6.41 -10.87
N ARG A 49 1.71 6.23 -11.24
CA ARG A 49 2.25 4.97 -11.77
C ARG A 49 2.09 3.84 -10.74
N LEU A 50 2.55 4.04 -9.51
CA LEU A 50 2.49 3.03 -8.45
C LEU A 50 1.03 2.62 -8.14
N TRP A 51 0.08 3.56 -8.17
CA TRP A 51 -1.34 3.25 -8.04
C TRP A 51 -1.92 2.46 -9.19
N SER A 52 -1.53 2.75 -10.42
CA SER A 52 -1.95 1.95 -11.56
C SER A 52 -1.49 0.49 -11.39
N GLU A 53 -0.25 0.27 -10.94
CA GLU A 53 0.31 -1.06 -10.69
C GLU A 53 -0.40 -1.79 -9.54
N TYR A 54 -0.71 -1.08 -8.46
CA TYR A 54 -1.51 -1.61 -7.35
C TYR A 54 -2.90 -2.05 -7.80
N TRP A 55 -3.66 -1.20 -8.47
CA TRP A 55 -5.01 -1.56 -8.93
C TRP A 55 -4.99 -2.65 -10.00
N SER A 56 -3.97 -2.69 -10.85
CA SER A 56 -3.78 -3.75 -11.83
C SER A 56 -3.55 -5.11 -11.16
N SER A 57 -2.82 -5.16 -10.05
CA SER A 57 -2.56 -6.39 -9.28
C SER A 57 -3.75 -6.82 -8.41
N CYS A 58 -4.67 -5.90 -8.08
CA CYS A 58 -5.91 -6.18 -7.35
C CYS A 58 -7.03 -6.82 -8.20
N ARG A 59 -6.85 -7.01 -9.52
CA ARG A 59 -7.92 -7.48 -10.43
C ARG A 59 -8.59 -8.80 -9.97
N ASN A 60 -7.86 -9.66 -9.26
CA ASN A 60 -8.34 -10.93 -8.73
C ASN A 60 -8.40 -10.94 -7.18
N GLY A 61 -8.61 -9.77 -6.57
CA GLY A 61 -8.54 -9.60 -5.12
C GLY A 61 -7.13 -9.27 -4.63
N HIS A 62 -7.00 -9.10 -3.31
CA HIS A 62 -5.70 -8.81 -2.69
C HIS A 62 -4.84 -10.09 -2.65
N ASN A 63 -3.63 -9.96 -3.16
CA ASN A 63 -2.59 -11.00 -3.23
C ASN A 63 -1.22 -10.40 -2.87
N TRP A 64 -0.18 -11.23 -2.90
CA TRP A 64 1.18 -10.83 -2.58
C TRP A 64 1.66 -9.61 -3.40
N ASP A 65 1.42 -9.61 -4.71
CA ASP A 65 1.83 -8.52 -5.60
C ASP A 65 1.11 -7.22 -5.23
N SER A 66 -0.21 -7.26 -5.07
CA SER A 66 -0.99 -6.07 -4.71
C SER A 66 -0.54 -5.47 -3.38
N LEU A 67 -0.19 -6.30 -2.40
CA LEU A 67 0.29 -5.80 -1.12
C LEU A 67 1.71 -5.26 -1.23
N THR A 68 2.57 -5.83 -2.08
CA THR A 68 3.89 -5.25 -2.41
C THR A 68 3.74 -3.88 -3.05
N ARG A 69 2.86 -3.72 -4.04
CA ARG A 69 2.59 -2.43 -4.69
C ARG A 69 1.96 -1.42 -3.73
N TYR A 70 1.10 -1.87 -2.83
CA TYR A 70 0.54 -1.02 -1.79
C TYR A 70 1.63 -0.48 -0.85
N ILE A 71 2.59 -1.33 -0.43
CA ILE A 71 3.75 -0.91 0.38
C ILE A 71 4.60 0.15 -0.33
N GLU A 72 4.85 -0.01 -1.64
CA GLU A 72 5.59 1.00 -2.43
C GLU A 72 4.91 2.38 -2.37
N CYS A 73 3.58 2.40 -2.42
CA CYS A 73 2.81 3.64 -2.32
C CYS A 73 2.88 4.24 -0.92
N LEU A 74 2.77 3.42 0.13
CA LEU A 74 2.93 3.85 1.53
C LEU A 74 4.32 4.47 1.75
N ARG A 75 5.38 3.86 1.22
CA ARG A 75 6.74 4.39 1.32
C ARG A 75 6.89 5.71 0.56
N HIS A 76 6.34 5.80 -0.65
CA HIS A 76 6.40 7.02 -1.45
C HIS A 76 5.82 8.25 -0.72
N VAL A 77 4.72 8.05 0.01
CA VAL A 77 4.03 9.14 0.69
C VAL A 77 4.56 9.41 2.10
N GLY A 78 5.58 8.65 2.54
CA GLY A 78 6.13 8.78 3.89
C GLY A 78 5.17 8.30 4.98
N ALA A 79 4.43 7.21 4.74
CA ALA A 79 3.60 6.59 5.76
C ALA A 79 4.46 6.01 6.89
N GLY A 80 3.96 6.07 8.13
CA GLY A 80 4.67 5.56 9.29
C GLY A 80 4.95 4.05 9.22
N GLU A 81 6.12 3.65 9.72
CA GLU A 81 6.60 2.27 9.75
C GLU A 81 5.62 1.28 10.39
N SER A 82 4.85 1.70 11.39
CA SER A 82 3.85 0.84 12.03
C SER A 82 2.76 0.37 11.04
N HIS A 83 2.35 1.24 10.12
CA HIS A 83 1.36 0.90 9.09
C HIS A 83 2.00 0.01 8.01
N ILE A 84 3.20 0.35 7.55
CA ILE A 84 3.96 -0.48 6.60
C ILE A 84 4.13 -1.90 7.14
N ASN A 85 4.57 -2.04 8.40
CA ASN A 85 4.74 -3.33 9.07
C ASN A 85 3.43 -4.13 9.21
N LYS A 86 2.27 -3.46 9.33
CA LYS A 86 0.97 -4.14 9.34
C LYS A 86 0.67 -4.76 7.97
N ILE A 87 0.91 -4.00 6.89
CA ILE A 87 0.70 -4.49 5.52
C ILE A 87 1.72 -5.56 5.16
N GLU A 88 2.98 -5.43 5.59
CA GLU A 88 4.00 -6.45 5.37
C GLU A 88 3.64 -7.77 6.05
N ARG A 89 3.07 -7.73 7.26
CA ARG A 89 2.53 -8.91 7.93
C ARG A 89 1.39 -9.54 7.14
N MET A 90 0.43 -8.75 6.65
CA MET A 90 -0.60 -9.27 5.74
C MET A 90 0.01 -9.88 4.48
N ARG A 91 1.01 -9.25 3.86
CA ARG A 91 1.67 -9.78 2.66
C ARG A 91 2.34 -11.12 2.93
N SER A 92 2.97 -11.30 4.10
CA SER A 92 3.64 -12.55 4.46
C SER A 92 2.70 -13.75 4.52
N THR A 93 1.41 -13.57 4.82
CA THR A 93 0.44 -14.68 4.81
C THR A 93 0.16 -15.22 3.40
N TYR A 94 0.37 -14.40 2.36
CA TYR A 94 0.22 -14.81 0.96
C TYR A 94 1.48 -15.44 0.39
N ARG A 95 2.67 -15.06 0.86
CA ARG A 95 3.94 -15.68 0.43
C ARG A 95 3.93 -17.19 0.68
N TYR A 96 3.41 -17.60 1.84
CA TYR A 96 3.28 -19.00 2.21
C TYR A 96 2.28 -19.79 1.33
N GLN A 97 1.28 -19.12 0.75
CA GLN A 97 0.32 -19.76 -0.14
C GLN A 97 0.92 -20.01 -1.53
N VAL A 98 1.63 -19.02 -2.09
CA VAL A 98 2.33 -19.16 -3.37
C VAL A 98 3.38 -20.28 -3.30
N GLU A 99 4.23 -20.29 -2.26
CA GLU A 99 5.25 -21.34 -2.08
C GLU A 99 4.64 -22.75 -1.93
N ARG A 100 3.46 -22.87 -1.30
CA ARG A 100 2.76 -24.17 -1.14
C ARG A 100 2.09 -24.64 -2.43
N ASP A 101 1.49 -23.73 -3.19
CA ASP A 101 0.77 -24.04 -4.42
C ASP A 101 1.73 -24.32 -5.59
N ASP A 102 2.95 -23.76 -5.56
CA ASP A 102 4.04 -24.06 -6.51
C ASP A 102 4.83 -25.33 -6.16
N THR A 103 4.55 -25.98 -5.03
CA THR A 103 5.18 -27.26 -4.68
C THR A 103 4.58 -28.37 -5.57
N PRO A 104 5.38 -29.11 -6.35
CA PRO A 104 4.88 -30.23 -7.17
C PRO A 104 4.10 -31.22 -6.31
N LEU A 105 2.92 -31.65 -6.75
CA LEU A 105 2.03 -32.57 -6.01
C LEU A 105 2.77 -33.84 -5.52
N GLU A 106 3.80 -34.27 -6.24
CA GLU A 106 4.62 -35.43 -5.90
C GLU A 106 5.39 -35.28 -4.58
N ALA A 107 5.74 -34.05 -4.17
CA ALA A 107 6.43 -33.78 -2.92
C ALA A 107 5.47 -33.72 -1.71
N GLN A 108 4.17 -33.57 -1.93
CA GLN A 108 3.18 -33.48 -0.84
C GLN A 108 2.73 -34.86 -0.32
N HIS A 109 2.96 -35.93 -1.09
CA HIS A 109 2.58 -37.31 -0.75
C HIS A 109 3.76 -38.23 -0.39
N ALA A 110 5.00 -37.75 -0.40
CA ALA A 110 6.20 -38.53 -0.08
C ALA A 110 6.47 -38.69 1.43
N GLY A 111 5.44 -38.55 2.27
CA GLY A 111 5.51 -38.63 3.73
C GLY A 111 4.47 -39.58 4.32
N VAL A 112 4.55 -40.87 3.97
CA VAL A 112 4.04 -42.00 4.76
C VAL A 112 5.10 -43.08 4.79
#